data_AF-A0A2E5XGS2-F1
#
_entry.id   AF-A0A2E5XGS2-F1
#
_cell.length_a   1.000
_cell.length_b   1.000
_cell.length_c   1.000
_cell.angle_alpha   90.00
_cell.angle_beta   90.00
_cell.angle_gamma   90.00
#
_symmetry.space_group_name_H-M   'P 1'
#
loop_
_entity.id
_entity.type
_entity.pdbx_description
1 polymer ?
#
loop_
_entity_poly.entity_id
_entity_poly.type
_entity_poly.pdbx_seq_one_letter_code
_entity_poly.pdbx_strand_id
1 'polypeptide(L)'
;MFTPGQKIALLIGFGLILAAAGFIGLIWLGMLLPGFAGEVFQKMAGLMWTPVILDASLFLIGLILVLWLNIHIRARDGDEYVYLEQVEAPTSDLPEGARAVIFNEAPAPRGIEPSLAAIEGALELDDLSEATTLLYELPVERLEDPEVLALRIELSRRRGHDKKAAELREQLRLKSPQHPLAGGEGSEIPGR
;
A
#
# COMPACT_ATOMS: atom_id res chain seq x y z
N MET A 1 -13.82 16.57 2.87
CA MET A 1 -13.28 17.95 2.79
C MET A 1 -11.90 17.87 2.14
N PHE A 2 -11.65 18.60 1.05
CA PHE A 2 -10.32 18.61 0.41
C PHE A 2 -9.27 19.28 1.30
N THR A 3 -8.08 18.68 1.39
CA THR A 3 -6.94 19.27 2.09
C THR A 3 -6.45 20.53 1.37
N PRO A 4 -5.75 21.46 2.04
CA PRO A 4 -5.24 22.69 1.40
C PRO A 4 -4.37 22.40 0.16
N GLY A 5 -3.54 21.36 0.22
CA GLY A 5 -2.71 20.93 -0.91
C GLY A 5 -3.53 20.37 -2.08
N GLN A 6 -4.60 19.61 -1.80
CA GLN A 6 -5.51 19.11 -2.83
C GLN A 6 -6.26 20.26 -3.55
N LYS A 7 -6.62 21.33 -2.83
CA LYS A 7 -7.26 22.50 -3.43
C LYS A 7 -6.34 23.23 -4.40
N ILE A 8 -5.06 23.36 -4.06
CA ILE A 8 -4.04 23.97 -4.93
C ILE A 8 -3.81 23.11 -6.18
N ALA A 9 -3.65 21.79 -6.01
CA ALA A 9 -3.49 20.87 -7.13
C ALA A 9 -4.72 20.89 -8.06
N LEU A 10 -5.93 20.94 -7.50
CA LEU A 10 -7.17 21.06 -8.26
C LEU A 10 -7.24 22.39 -9.03
N LEU A 11 -6.85 23.51 -8.40
CA LEU A 11 -6.80 24.82 -9.06
C LEU A 11 -5.78 24.86 -10.20
N ILE A 12 -4.60 24.27 -10.01
CA ILE A 12 -3.57 24.18 -11.04
C ILE A 12 -4.06 23.31 -12.21
N GLY A 13 -4.61 22.13 -11.92
CA GLY A 13 -5.16 21.23 -12.93
C GLY A 13 -6.32 21.88 -13.70
N PHE A 14 -7.25 22.51 -12.99
CA PHE A 14 -8.37 23.23 -13.60
C PHE A 14 -7.89 24.41 -14.45
N GLY A 15 -6.90 25.18 -13.97
CA GLY A 15 -6.28 26.26 -14.73
C GLY A 15 -5.61 25.78 -16.01
N LEU A 16 -4.91 24.64 -15.95
CA LEU A 16 -4.28 24.02 -17.12
C LEU A 16 -5.33 23.59 -18.15
N ILE A 17 -6.42 22.95 -17.71
CA ILE A 17 -7.53 22.54 -18.59
C ILE A 17 -8.17 23.77 -19.24
N LEU A 18 -8.44 24.83 -18.47
CA LEU A 18 -9.00 26.07 -19.01
C LEU A 18 -8.06 26.75 -20.01
N ALA A 19 -6.75 26.77 -19.73
CA ALA A 19 -5.76 27.32 -20.64
C ALA A 19 -5.72 26.53 -21.96
N ALA A 20 -5.70 25.20 -21.90
CA ALA A 20 -5.75 24.34 -23.08
C ALA A 20 -7.05 24.52 -23.87
N ALA A 21 -8.20 24.51 -23.19
CA ALA A 21 -9.50 24.74 -23.83
C ALA A 21 -9.60 26.14 -24.45
N GLY A 22 -9.08 27.16 -23.78
CA GLY A 22 -9.01 28.53 -24.30
C GLY A 22 -8.11 28.63 -25.53
N PHE A 23 -6.94 27.98 -25.52
CA PHE A 23 -6.04 27.92 -26.67
C PHE A 23 -6.70 27.25 -27.88
N ILE A 24 -7.37 26.12 -27.68
CA ILE A 24 -8.14 25.44 -28.73
C ILE A 24 -9.26 26.35 -29.24
N GLY A 25 -10.00 27.00 -28.34
CA GLY A 25 -11.04 27.96 -28.69
C GLY A 25 -10.51 29.15 -29.49
N LEU A 26 -9.31 29.64 -29.19
CA LEU A 26 -8.65 30.70 -29.95
C LEU A 26 -8.25 30.25 -31.35
N ILE A 27 -7.79 29.02 -31.53
CA ILE A 27 -7.52 28.46 -32.86
C ILE A 27 -8.82 28.42 -33.67
N TRP A 28 -9.92 27.93 -33.07
CA TRP A 28 -11.24 27.90 -33.69
C TRP A 28 -11.74 29.29 -34.07
N LEU A 29 -11.59 30.28 -33.19
CA LEU A 29 -11.95 31.66 -33.47
C LEU A 29 -11.06 32.26 -34.57
N GLY A 30 -9.77 31.91 -34.57
CA GLY A 30 -8.80 32.33 -35.57
C GLY A 30 -9.13 31.81 -36.97
N MET A 31 -9.81 30.66 -37.10
CA MET A 31 -10.29 30.13 -38.39
C MET A 31 -11.37 31.00 -39.05
N LEU A 32 -12.05 31.87 -38.29
CA LEU A 32 -13.08 32.79 -38.81
C LEU A 32 -12.47 34.08 -39.39
N LEU A 33 -11.16 34.32 -39.20
CA LEU A 33 -10.48 35.49 -39.74
C LEU A 33 -10.28 35.35 -41.26
N PRO A 34 -10.59 36.38 -42.06
CA PRO A 34 -10.28 36.36 -43.48
C PRO A 34 -8.78 36.60 -43.75
N GLY A 35 -8.28 36.05 -44.86
CA GLY A 35 -6.92 36.26 -45.34
C GLY A 35 -5.88 35.29 -44.76
N PHE A 36 -4.60 35.68 -44.82
CA PHE A 36 -3.45 34.84 -44.45
C PHE A 36 -3.52 34.30 -43.01
N ALA A 37 -4.00 35.10 -42.06
CA ALA A 37 -4.14 34.68 -40.66
C ALA A 37 -5.10 33.48 -40.51
N GLY A 38 -6.25 33.51 -41.19
CA GLY A 38 -7.21 32.40 -41.19
C GLY A 38 -6.63 31.12 -41.78
N GLU A 39 -5.86 31.22 -42.88
CA GLU A 39 -5.19 30.06 -43.48
C GLU A 39 -4.18 29.40 -42.52
N VAL A 40 -3.44 30.21 -41.74
CA VAL A 40 -2.51 29.69 -40.73
C VAL A 40 -3.26 28.94 -39.63
N PHE A 41 -4.36 29.50 -39.12
CA PHE A 41 -5.18 28.83 -38.10
C PHE A 41 -5.86 27.55 -38.63
N GLN A 42 -6.33 27.55 -39.87
CA GLN A 42 -6.88 26.34 -40.51
C GLN A 42 -5.83 25.24 -40.67
N LYS A 43 -4.59 25.59 -41.04
CA LYS A 43 -3.48 24.62 -41.10
C LYS A 43 -3.12 24.08 -39.73
N MET A 44 -3.11 24.92 -38.69
CA MET A 44 -2.89 24.48 -37.31
C MET A 44 -4.00 23.55 -36.82
N ALA A 45 -5.26 23.85 -37.11
CA ALA A 45 -6.39 22.98 -36.79
C ALA A 45 -6.29 21.64 -37.52
N GLY A 46 -5.89 21.66 -38.80
CA GLY A 46 -5.62 20.44 -39.58
C GLY A 46 -4.49 19.59 -38.98
N LEU A 47 -3.42 20.23 -38.49
CA LEU A 47 -2.31 19.54 -37.83
C LEU A 47 -2.78 18.80 -36.56
N MET A 48 -3.63 19.43 -35.75
CA MET A 48 -4.19 18.82 -34.53
C MET A 48 -5.00 17.55 -34.79
N TRP A 49 -5.58 17.42 -35.99
CA TRP A 49 -6.37 16.25 -36.37
C TRP A 49 -5.57 15.17 -37.08
N THR A 50 -4.25 15.33 -37.18
CA THR A 50 -3.39 14.31 -37.78
C THR A 50 -3.35 13.06 -36.90
N PRO A 51 -3.23 11.86 -37.49
CA PRO A 51 -3.16 10.61 -36.73
C PRO A 51 -2.08 10.62 -35.66
N VAL A 52 -0.92 11.23 -35.95
CA VAL A 52 0.20 11.34 -34.99
C VAL A 52 -0.22 12.07 -33.72
N ILE A 53 -0.93 13.20 -33.83
CA ILE A 53 -1.38 13.97 -32.66
C ILE A 53 -2.51 13.23 -31.92
N LEU A 54 -3.43 12.61 -32.65
CA LEU A 54 -4.52 11.85 -32.05
C LEU A 54 -4.00 10.62 -31.28
N ASP A 55 -3.07 9.86 -31.87
CA ASP A 55 -2.45 8.69 -31.24
C ASP A 55 -1.64 9.10 -30.00
N ALA A 56 -0.87 10.18 -30.08
CA ALA A 56 -0.15 10.73 -28.93
C ALA A 56 -1.10 11.18 -27.82
N SER A 57 -2.24 11.77 -28.17
CA SER A 57 -3.27 12.19 -27.21
C SER A 57 -3.91 10.99 -26.52
N LEU A 58 -4.24 9.93 -27.26
CA LEU A 58 -4.76 8.68 -26.70
C LEU A 58 -3.75 8.02 -25.76
N PHE A 59 -2.48 7.97 -26.15
CA PHE A 59 -1.41 7.49 -25.28
C PHE A 59 -1.32 8.30 -23.98
N LEU A 60 -1.36 9.64 -24.08
CA LEU A 60 -1.29 10.52 -22.91
C LEU A 60 -2.50 10.33 -21.97
N ILE A 61 -3.70 10.17 -22.54
CA ILE A 61 -4.92 9.87 -21.76
C ILE A 61 -4.77 8.52 -21.04
N GLY A 62 -4.25 7.49 -21.72
CA GLY A 62 -3.97 6.19 -21.11
C GLY A 62 -3.00 6.30 -19.93
N LEU A 63 -1.91 7.06 -20.10
CA LEU A 63 -0.94 7.32 -19.03
C LEU A 63 -1.59 8.05 -17.85
N ILE A 64 -2.37 9.10 -18.11
CA ILE A 64 -3.08 9.86 -17.07
C ILE A 64 -4.05 8.93 -16.32
N LEU A 65 -4.77 8.05 -17.03
CA LEU A 65 -5.73 7.13 -16.43
C LEU A 65 -5.04 6.10 -15.53
N VAL A 66 -3.89 5.56 -15.95
CA VAL A 66 -3.09 4.65 -15.12
C VAL A 66 -2.58 5.36 -13.87
N LEU A 67 -2.03 6.56 -14.00
CA LEU A 67 -1.57 7.36 -12.86
C LEU A 67 -2.72 7.72 -11.92
N TRP A 68 -3.86 8.14 -12.47
CA TRP A 68 -5.05 8.47 -11.69
C TRP A 68 -5.60 7.25 -10.94
N LEU A 69 -5.69 6.09 -11.60
CA LEU A 69 -6.12 4.85 -10.97
C LEU A 69 -5.17 4.43 -9.84
N ASN A 70 -3.87 4.53 -10.08
CA ASN A 70 -2.86 4.24 -9.06
C ASN A 70 -3.02 5.18 -7.84
N ILE A 71 -3.19 6.49 -8.09
CA ILE A 71 -3.48 7.47 -7.02
C ILE A 71 -4.80 7.16 -6.32
N HIS A 72 -5.83 6.73 -7.07
CA HIS A 72 -7.14 6.41 -6.51
C HIS A 72 -7.10 5.19 -5.60
N ILE A 73 -6.46 4.10 -6.05
CA ILE A 73 -6.21 2.90 -5.25
C ILE A 73 -5.40 3.28 -4.01
N ARG A 74 -4.28 4.00 -4.19
CA ARG A 74 -3.44 4.49 -3.08
C ARG A 74 -4.22 5.33 -2.06
N ALA A 75 -5.12 6.20 -2.52
CA ALA A 75 -5.94 7.03 -1.65
C ALA A 75 -7.04 6.25 -0.90
N ARG A 76 -7.46 5.10 -1.45
CA ARG A 76 -8.47 4.22 -0.83
C ARG A 76 -7.88 3.22 0.15
N ASP A 77 -6.75 2.63 -0.21
CA ASP A 77 -6.10 1.57 0.56
C ASP A 77 -5.22 2.12 1.69
N GLY A 78 -5.04 3.45 1.75
CA GLY A 78 -4.59 4.15 2.95
C GLY A 78 -3.15 3.86 3.33
N ASP A 79 -2.23 4.62 2.76
CA ASP A 79 -0.87 4.92 3.26
C ASP A 79 -0.21 3.84 4.14
N GLU A 80 -0.05 2.63 3.60
CA GLU A 80 0.87 1.62 4.12
C GLU A 80 2.32 1.97 3.76
N TYR A 81 2.68 3.25 3.95
CA TYR A 81 4.03 3.75 3.83
C TYR A 81 4.47 4.16 5.22
N VAL A 82 5.32 3.33 5.81
CA VAL A 82 6.15 3.71 6.95
C VAL A 82 6.99 4.92 6.51
N TYR A 83 6.63 6.12 6.94
CA TYR A 83 7.43 7.32 6.74
C TYR A 83 8.70 7.21 7.58
N LEU A 84 9.75 6.63 6.99
CA LEU A 84 11.12 6.74 7.52
C LEU A 84 11.72 8.08 7.10
N GLU A 85 11.11 9.19 7.52
CA GLU A 85 11.81 10.47 7.48
C GLU A 85 12.69 10.51 8.74
N GLN A 86 13.95 10.08 8.60
CA GLN A 86 14.95 10.28 9.63
C GLN A 86 15.26 11.77 9.73
N VAL A 87 14.50 12.46 10.58
CA VAL A 87 14.82 13.82 11.00
C VAL A 87 15.91 13.72 12.05
N GLU A 88 17.09 14.32 11.82
CA GLU A 88 18.22 14.32 12.75
C GLU A 88 17.90 14.96 14.12
N ALA A 89 16.83 15.76 14.23
CA ALA A 89 16.31 16.27 15.50
C ALA A 89 14.84 16.72 15.37
N PRO A 90 13.95 16.42 16.33
CA PRO A 90 12.56 16.88 16.29
C PRO A 90 12.50 18.38 16.60
N THR A 91 12.04 19.17 15.63
CA THR A 91 11.64 20.56 15.89
C THR A 91 10.23 20.59 16.49
N SER A 92 9.98 21.54 17.40
CA SER A 92 8.74 21.67 18.17
C SER A 92 7.49 21.95 17.33
N ASP A 93 7.65 22.26 16.04
CA ASP A 93 6.59 22.68 15.12
C ASP A 93 5.87 21.52 14.42
N LEU A 94 6.14 20.27 14.82
CA LEU A 94 5.52 19.11 14.20
C LEU A 94 4.09 18.83 14.72
N PRO A 95 3.14 18.49 13.84
CA PRO A 95 1.78 18.08 14.21
C PRO A 95 1.78 16.90 15.19
N GLU A 96 0.80 16.82 16.09
CA GLU A 96 0.76 15.79 17.15
C GLU A 96 0.88 14.35 16.62
N GLY A 97 0.33 14.06 15.43
CA GLY A 97 0.46 12.75 14.79
C GLY A 97 1.89 12.41 14.33
N ALA A 98 2.71 13.39 14.00
CA ALA A 98 4.10 13.20 13.59
C ALA A 98 5.05 13.06 14.79
N ARG A 99 4.69 13.60 15.96
CA ARG A 99 5.48 13.47 17.20
C ARG A 99 5.52 12.03 17.72
N ALA A 100 4.54 11.20 17.36
CA ALA A 100 4.49 9.79 17.75
C ALA A 100 5.44 8.89 16.92
N VAL A 101 6.01 9.40 15.82
CA VAL A 101 6.79 8.61 14.85
C VAL A 101 8.28 8.98 14.89
N ILE A 102 8.65 10.14 15.45
CA ILE A 102 10.04 10.55 15.59
C ILE A 102 10.59 10.04 16.92
N PHE A 103 11.43 9.02 16.85
CA PHE A 103 12.14 8.48 18.00
C PHE A 103 13.41 9.31 18.27
N ASN A 104 13.54 9.87 19.47
CA ASN A 104 14.72 10.67 19.89
C ASN A 104 16.03 9.85 19.95
N GLU A 105 15.92 8.53 20.03
CA GLU A 105 17.03 7.59 20.04
C GLU A 105 16.71 6.49 19.03
N ALA A 106 17.74 5.94 18.39
CA ALA A 106 17.56 4.74 17.57
C ALA A 106 16.81 3.70 18.42
N PRO A 107 15.67 3.15 17.94
CA PRO A 107 14.97 2.13 18.70
C PRO A 107 16.00 1.05 19.03
N ALA A 108 16.14 0.71 20.31
CA ALA A 108 16.95 -0.42 20.73
C ALA A 108 16.64 -1.57 19.77
N PRO A 109 17.64 -2.26 19.19
CA PRO A 109 17.43 -3.23 18.12
C PRO A 109 16.27 -4.12 18.52
N ARG A 110 15.12 -3.93 17.86
CA ARG A 110 13.88 -4.63 18.19
C ARG A 110 14.18 -6.10 17.96
N GLY A 111 14.43 -6.82 19.05
CA GLY A 111 14.49 -8.27 19.00
C GLY A 111 13.17 -8.81 18.49
N ILE A 112 13.24 -9.67 17.47
CA ILE A 112 12.35 -10.80 17.19
C ILE A 112 10.88 -10.50 16.81
N GLU A 113 10.27 -9.36 17.16
CA GLU A 113 8.90 -8.99 16.71
C GLU A 113 8.69 -9.08 15.17
N PRO A 114 9.62 -8.64 14.30
CA PRO A 114 9.42 -8.78 12.86
C PRO A 114 9.47 -10.24 12.36
N SER A 115 10.05 -11.18 13.13
CA SER A 115 10.16 -12.59 12.74
C SER A 115 8.88 -13.40 12.99
N LEU A 116 8.13 -13.08 14.06
CA LEU A 116 6.84 -13.73 14.35
C LEU A 116 5.77 -13.32 13.32
N ALA A 117 5.67 -12.03 13.04
CA ALA A 117 4.78 -11.50 12.01
C ALA A 117 5.12 -12.06 10.61
N ALA A 118 6.41 -12.27 10.31
CA ALA A 118 6.82 -12.91 9.06
C ALA A 118 6.40 -14.39 8.98
N ILE A 119 6.48 -15.15 10.08
CA ILE A 119 5.99 -16.54 10.14
C ILE A 119 4.48 -16.59 9.96
N GLU A 120 3.73 -15.68 10.59
CA GLU A 120 2.28 -15.54 10.42
C GLU A 120 1.91 -15.25 8.97
N GLY A 121 2.57 -14.28 8.34
CA GLY A 121 2.35 -13.95 6.93
C GLY A 121 2.62 -15.12 5.99
N ALA A 122 3.71 -15.86 6.22
CA ALA A 122 4.01 -17.06 5.42
C ALA A 122 2.94 -18.16 5.59
N LEU A 123 2.38 -18.33 6.79
CA LEU A 123 1.27 -19.24 7.03
C LEU A 123 -0.03 -18.75 6.37
N GLU A 124 -0.32 -17.46 6.37
CA GLU A 124 -1.50 -16.90 5.68
C GLU A 124 -1.44 -17.10 4.16
N LEU A 125 -0.24 -16.99 3.59
CA LEU A 125 0.00 -17.20 2.15
C LEU A 125 0.11 -18.69 1.75
N ASP A 126 -0.07 -19.61 2.71
CA ASP A 126 0.09 -21.06 2.55
C ASP A 126 1.50 -21.49 2.09
N ASP A 127 2.51 -20.63 2.28
CA ASP A 127 3.92 -20.99 2.07
C ASP A 127 4.47 -21.72 3.30
N LEU A 128 4.14 -23.00 3.37
CA LEU A 128 4.56 -23.88 4.46
C LEU A 128 6.09 -24.10 4.49
N SER A 129 6.80 -23.84 3.39
CA SER A 129 8.25 -24.02 3.31
C SER A 129 8.97 -22.84 3.96
N GLU A 130 8.55 -21.62 3.61
CA GLU A 130 9.06 -20.39 4.19
C GLU A 130 8.75 -20.30 5.69
N ALA A 131 7.51 -20.58 6.10
CA ALA A 131 7.12 -20.60 7.52
C ALA A 131 7.98 -21.55 8.36
N THR A 132 8.40 -22.68 7.79
CA THR A 132 9.27 -23.64 8.47
C THR A 132 10.70 -23.12 8.60
N THR A 133 11.21 -22.48 7.56
CA THR A 133 12.56 -21.91 7.54
C THR A 133 12.68 -20.82 8.61
N LEU A 134 11.72 -19.89 8.63
CA LEU A 134 11.66 -18.82 9.63
C LEU A 134 11.51 -19.35 11.06
N LEU A 135 10.76 -20.43 11.27
CA LEU A 135 10.67 -21.11 12.57
C LEU A 135 11.99 -21.75 13.02
N TYR A 136 12.85 -22.21 12.10
CA TYR A 136 14.16 -22.76 12.42
C TYR A 136 15.22 -21.70 12.71
N GLU A 137 15.03 -20.48 12.22
CA GLU A 137 15.89 -19.33 12.50
C GLU A 137 15.67 -18.78 13.92
N LEU A 138 14.56 -19.15 14.57
CA LEU A 138 14.29 -18.76 15.95
C LEU A 138 15.25 -19.47 16.94
N PRO A 139 15.75 -18.75 17.96
CA PRO A 139 16.58 -19.35 19.00
C PRO A 139 15.80 -20.37 19.83
N VAL A 140 16.50 -21.42 20.30
CA VAL A 140 15.89 -22.62 20.91
C VAL A 140 15.12 -22.29 22.18
N GLU A 141 15.55 -21.27 22.92
CA GLU A 141 14.95 -20.80 24.16
C GLU A 141 13.55 -20.20 23.93
N ARG A 142 13.26 -19.75 22.70
CA ARG A 142 12.01 -19.09 22.29
C ARG A 142 11.01 -20.03 21.61
N LEU A 143 11.43 -21.23 21.20
CA LEU A 143 10.55 -22.25 20.62
C LEU A 143 9.43 -22.71 21.57
N GLU A 144 9.62 -22.37 22.84
CA GLU A 144 8.81 -22.70 23.98
C GLU A 144 7.87 -21.56 24.40
N ASP A 145 7.92 -20.41 23.73
CA ASP A 145 7.02 -19.28 23.94
C ASP A 145 5.60 -19.63 23.46
N PRO A 146 4.54 -19.20 24.18
CA PRO A 146 3.16 -19.57 23.84
C PRO A 146 2.73 -19.22 22.41
N GLU A 147 3.17 -18.07 21.90
CA GLU A 147 2.86 -17.58 20.55
C GLU A 147 3.57 -18.42 19.48
N VAL A 148 4.84 -18.76 19.69
CA VAL A 148 5.59 -19.66 18.78
C VAL A 148 5.00 -21.06 18.79
N LEU A 149 4.56 -21.55 19.94
CA LEU A 149 3.86 -22.84 20.04
C LEU A 149 2.55 -22.83 19.25
N ALA A 150 1.79 -21.74 19.27
CA ALA A 150 0.58 -21.57 18.46
C ALA A 150 0.89 -21.70 16.95
N LEU A 151 1.92 -21.00 16.46
CA LEU A 151 2.34 -21.04 15.06
C LEU A 151 2.84 -22.44 14.65
N ARG A 152 3.57 -23.12 15.54
CA ARG A 152 4.03 -24.50 15.31
C ARG A 152 2.88 -25.51 15.29
N ILE A 153 1.83 -25.31 16.09
CA ILE A 153 0.60 -26.10 16.03
C ILE A 153 -0.08 -25.91 14.68
N GLU A 154 -0.25 -24.66 14.24
CA GLU A 154 -0.90 -24.33 12.98
C GLU A 154 -0.13 -24.89 11.77
N LEU A 155 1.19 -24.71 11.73
CA LEU A 155 2.05 -25.32 10.71
C LEU A 155 1.92 -26.86 10.68
N SER A 156 1.86 -27.50 11.86
CA SER A 156 1.74 -28.96 11.96
C SER A 156 0.39 -29.46 11.46
N ARG A 157 -0.71 -28.73 11.70
CA ARG A 157 -2.04 -29.06 11.16
C ARG A 157 -2.07 -28.96 9.65
N ARG A 158 -1.57 -27.86 9.09
CA ARG A 158 -1.57 -27.63 7.63
C ARG A 158 -0.72 -28.63 6.86
N ARG A 159 0.34 -29.15 7.50
CA ARG A 159 1.16 -30.26 6.97
C ARG A 159 0.56 -31.66 7.19
N GLY A 160 -0.61 -31.78 7.82
CA GLY A 160 -1.25 -33.07 8.11
C GLY A 160 -0.60 -33.89 9.22
N HIS A 161 0.20 -33.25 10.10
CA HIS A 161 0.88 -33.89 11.22
C HIS A 161 0.08 -33.75 12.53
N ASP A 162 -1.12 -34.33 12.57
CA ASP A 162 -2.08 -34.14 13.67
C ASP A 162 -1.57 -34.62 15.04
N LYS A 163 -0.78 -35.71 15.05
CA LYS A 163 -0.16 -36.23 16.28
C LYS A 163 0.79 -35.20 16.91
N LYS A 164 1.62 -34.55 16.09
CA LYS A 164 2.58 -33.53 16.52
C LYS A 164 1.86 -32.26 16.97
N ALA A 165 0.77 -31.89 16.30
CA ALA A 165 -0.07 -30.77 16.71
C ALA A 165 -0.75 -31.02 18.06
N ALA A 166 -1.16 -32.25 18.37
CA ALA A 166 -1.73 -32.61 19.67
C ALA A 166 -0.68 -32.53 20.80
N GLU A 167 0.53 -33.02 20.57
CA GLU A 167 1.64 -32.93 21.53
C GLU A 167 2.01 -31.47 21.84
N LEU A 168 2.09 -30.61 20.82
CA LEU A 168 2.39 -29.18 21.00
C LEU A 168 1.26 -28.43 21.72
N ARG A 169 0.00 -28.80 21.49
CA ARG A 169 -1.14 -28.24 22.24
C ARG A 169 -1.08 -28.58 23.72
N GLU A 170 -0.70 -29.81 24.07
CA GLU A 170 -0.55 -30.21 25.46
C GLU A 170 0.57 -29.40 26.14
N GLN A 171 1.67 -29.14 25.43
CA GLN A 171 2.73 -28.26 25.91
C GLN A 171 2.25 -26.81 26.09
N LEU A 172 1.45 -26.30 25.17
CA LEU A 172 0.84 -24.96 25.27
C LEU A 172 -0.10 -24.87 26.47
N ARG A 173 -0.91 -25.91 26.72
CA ARG A 173 -1.83 -25.99 27.86
C ARG A 173 -1.11 -25.94 29.21
N LEU A 174 0.04 -26.62 29.32
CA LEU A 174 0.85 -26.62 30.53
C LEU A 174 1.49 -25.26 30.81
N LYS A 175 1.85 -24.50 29.77
CA LYS A 175 2.56 -23.22 29.90
C LYS A 175 1.65 -21.99 29.96
N SER A 176 0.56 -21.99 29.20
CA SER A 176 -0.38 -20.87 29.13
C SER A 176 -1.82 -21.40 29.04
N PRO A 177 -2.43 -21.78 30.17
CA PRO A 177 -3.76 -22.37 30.20
C PRO A 177 -4.88 -21.39 29.79
N GLN A 178 -4.58 -20.09 29.71
CA GLN A 178 -5.53 -19.04 29.29
C GLN A 178 -5.45 -18.74 27.78
N HIS A 179 -4.54 -19.39 27.04
CA HIS A 179 -4.38 -19.13 25.61
C HIS A 179 -5.59 -19.64 24.80
N PRO A 180 -6.10 -18.90 23.79
CA PRO A 180 -7.29 -19.30 23.01
C PRO A 180 -7.20 -20.71 22.40
N LEU A 181 -5.99 -21.12 22.01
CA LEU A 181 -5.70 -22.43 21.43
C LEU A 181 -5.45 -23.55 22.46
N ALA A 182 -5.41 -23.22 23.77
CA ALA A 182 -5.30 -24.19 24.86
C ALA A 182 -6.68 -24.76 25.28
N GLY A 183 -7.76 -24.05 24.96
CA GLY A 183 -9.12 -24.55 25.05
C GLY A 183 -9.42 -25.51 23.90
N GLY A 184 -9.97 -26.69 24.21
CA GLY A 184 -10.42 -27.64 23.20
C GLY A 184 -11.45 -27.00 22.25
N GLU A 185 -11.41 -27.41 20.98
CA GLU A 185 -12.30 -26.99 19.90
C GLU A 185 -13.74 -26.71 20.39
N GLY A 186 -14.15 -25.45 20.30
CA GLY A 186 -15.47 -25.01 20.76
C GLY A 186 -15.86 -23.59 20.36
N SER A 187 -15.20 -22.98 19.36
CA SER A 187 -15.77 -21.81 18.68
C SER A 187 -15.89 -22.13 17.20
N GLU A 188 -17.10 -22.47 16.82
CA GLU A 188 -17.58 -22.50 15.45
C GLU A 188 -17.00 -21.32 14.67
N ILE A 189 -16.40 -21.60 13.51
CA ILE A 189 -16.28 -20.61 12.45
C ILE A 189 -17.73 -20.34 12.00
N PRO A 190 -18.33 -19.16 12.25
CA PRO A 190 -19.60 -18.86 11.61
C PRO A 190 -19.29 -18.65 10.13
N GLY A 191 -19.93 -19.44 9.29
CA GLY A 191 -19.62 -19.53 7.87
C GLY A 191 -19.76 -18.23 7.07
N ARG A 192 -19.16 -18.33 5.88
CA ARG A 192 -19.11 -17.42 4.73
C ARG A 192 -17.94 -16.45 4.70
#